data_AF-A0A8S1IQZ7-F1
#
_entry.id   AF-A0A8S1IQZ7-F1
#
_cell.length_a   1.000
_cell.length_b   1.000
_cell.length_c   1.000
_cell.angle_alpha   90.00
_cell.angle_beta   90.00
_cell.angle_gamma   90.00
#
_symmetry.space_group_name_H-M   'P 1'
#
loop_
_entity.id
_entity.type
_entity.pdbx_description
1 polymer ?
#
loop_
_entity_poly.entity_id
_entity_poly.type
_entity_poly.pdbx_seq_one_letter_code
_entity_poly.pdbx_strand_id
1 'polypeptide(L)'
;MADVYDGSDRMNDVDESSGTKGTSSEESHEGEIGTDACEYPSIRFFRSEKVRDQGGFVSPRNQYNAHTAYLDLSQVYGNEEIRDKVLRKYEDGKMLVSDGDYL
;
A
#
# COMPACT_ATOMS: atom_id res chain seq x y z
N MET A 1 -46.02 3.26 25.93
CA MET A 1 -45.67 1.88 26.30
C MET A 1 -45.09 1.24 25.06
N ALA A 2 -43.76 1.07 25.02
CA ALA A 2 -43.06 0.37 23.96
C ALA A 2 -42.00 -0.50 24.64
N ASP A 3 -42.10 -1.80 24.40
CA ASP A 3 -41.29 -2.82 25.07
C ASP A 3 -39.86 -2.85 24.53
N VAL A 4 -38.90 -2.99 25.45
CA VAL A 4 -37.47 -3.14 25.20
C VAL A 4 -37.17 -4.62 25.03
N TYR A 5 -36.66 -5.02 23.86
CA TYR A 5 -36.16 -6.37 23.59
C TYR A 5 -34.67 -6.44 23.94
N ASP A 6 -34.35 -7.16 25.02
CA ASP A 6 -33.00 -7.55 25.44
C ASP A 6 -32.72 -8.95 24.87
N GLY A 7 -31.78 -9.02 23.93
CA GLY A 7 -31.42 -10.24 23.19
C GLY A 7 -30.42 -11.15 23.90
N SER A 8 -30.42 -11.22 25.22
CA SER A 8 -29.64 -12.21 25.96
C SER A 8 -30.47 -13.47 26.22
N ASP A 9 -30.40 -14.43 25.29
CA ASP A 9 -30.44 -15.87 25.60
C ASP A 9 -30.46 -16.70 24.32
N ARG A 10 -29.36 -17.41 24.05
CA ARG A 10 -29.37 -18.82 23.58
C ARG A 10 -27.94 -19.36 23.48
N MET A 11 -27.55 -20.04 24.55
CA MET A 11 -26.79 -21.30 24.65
C MET A 11 -25.99 -21.76 23.42
N ASN A 12 -24.71 -22.04 23.65
CA ASN A 12 -24.03 -23.24 23.14
C ASN A 12 -22.89 -23.59 24.10
N ASP A 13 -23.19 -24.50 25.03
CA ASP A 13 -22.20 -25.21 25.83
C ASP A 13 -21.79 -26.52 25.13
N VAL A 14 -20.56 -26.94 25.45
CA VAL A 14 -19.98 -28.29 25.38
C VAL A 14 -19.21 -28.66 24.11
N ASP A 15 -17.90 -28.44 24.23
CA ASP A 15 -16.83 -29.13 23.52
C ASP A 15 -16.65 -30.60 24.00
N GLU A 16 -16.09 -31.42 23.09
CA GLU A 16 -15.34 -32.67 23.26
C GLU A 16 -16.06 -33.97 23.71
N SER A 17 -16.20 -34.93 22.79
CA SER A 17 -15.46 -36.21 22.90
C SER A 17 -15.57 -37.12 21.67
N SER A 18 -14.45 -37.83 21.42
CA SER A 18 -14.33 -39.15 20.77
C SER A 18 -14.40 -39.26 19.23
N GLY A 19 -13.21 -39.34 18.61
CA GLY A 19 -12.99 -39.85 17.27
C GLY A 19 -11.59 -40.47 17.15
N THR A 20 -11.54 -41.76 16.87
CA THR A 20 -10.40 -42.68 16.96
C THR A 20 -9.36 -42.55 15.84
N LYS A 21 -8.11 -42.91 16.18
CA LYS A 21 -6.92 -43.13 15.34
C LYS A 21 -7.18 -43.65 13.92
N GLY A 22 -6.60 -42.95 12.92
CA GLY A 22 -6.24 -43.50 11.62
C GLY A 22 -4.77 -43.17 11.33
N THR A 23 -3.94 -44.20 11.22
CA THR A 23 -2.54 -44.11 10.78
C THR A 23 -2.50 -44.07 9.26
N SER A 24 -2.01 -42.99 8.68
CA SER A 24 -1.48 -42.97 7.31
C SER A 24 -0.18 -42.18 7.33
N SER A 25 0.91 -42.90 7.05
CA SER A 25 2.22 -42.35 6.76
C SER A 25 2.13 -41.46 5.51
N GLU A 26 2.10 -40.16 5.71
CA GLU A 26 2.44 -39.20 4.66
C GLU A 26 3.71 -38.49 5.13
N GLU A 27 4.83 -38.99 4.64
CA GLU A 27 6.12 -38.32 4.70
C GLU A 27 6.02 -37.05 3.86
N SER A 28 5.51 -35.97 4.46
CA SER A 28 5.58 -34.65 3.86
C SER A 28 7.04 -34.22 3.92
N HIS A 29 7.73 -34.41 2.80
CA HIS A 29 8.94 -33.66 2.46
C HIS A 29 8.58 -32.17 2.52
N GLU A 30 8.70 -31.56 3.71
CA GLU A 30 8.84 -30.13 3.83
C GLU A 30 10.25 -29.81 3.33
N GLY A 31 10.36 -29.70 2.00
CA GLY A 31 11.48 -29.00 1.41
C GLY A 31 11.36 -27.56 1.89
N GLU A 32 12.15 -27.19 2.90
CA GLU A 32 12.37 -25.80 3.26
C GLU A 32 12.76 -25.07 1.96
N ILE A 33 11.92 -24.14 1.50
CA ILE A 33 12.28 -23.22 0.43
C ILE A 33 13.43 -22.41 1.00
N GLY A 34 14.66 -22.82 0.68
CA GLY A 34 15.87 -22.17 1.13
C GLY A 34 15.77 -20.68 0.86
N THR A 35 15.79 -19.88 1.93
CA THR A 35 15.80 -18.42 1.87
C THR A 35 17.11 -17.86 1.28
N ASP A 36 18.01 -18.74 0.86
CA ASP A 36 19.40 -18.45 0.54
C ASP A 36 19.60 -17.78 -0.84
N ALA A 37 18.52 -17.57 -1.60
CA ALA A 37 18.55 -16.89 -2.90
C ALA A 37 18.08 -15.43 -2.84
N CYS A 38 17.58 -14.94 -1.70
CA CYS A 38 17.10 -13.57 -1.57
C CYS A 38 17.97 -12.79 -0.58
N GLU A 39 18.81 -11.89 -1.09
CA GLU A 39 19.68 -11.00 -0.29
C GLU A 39 18.88 -10.14 0.71
N TYR A 40 17.57 -9.94 0.45
CA TYR A 40 16.65 -9.27 1.36
C TYR A 40 15.35 -10.07 1.53
N PRO A 41 15.25 -10.96 2.54
CA PRO A 41 14.08 -11.83 2.75
C PRO A 41 12.80 -11.05 3.09
N SER A 42 12.90 -9.75 3.40
CA SER A 42 11.77 -8.83 3.41
C SER A 42 12.22 -7.40 3.07
N ILE A 43 11.42 -6.69 2.26
CA ILE A 43 11.58 -5.26 1.98
C ILE A 43 10.44 -4.51 2.67
N ARG A 44 10.79 -3.48 3.45
CA ARG A 44 9.80 -2.62 4.11
C ARG A 44 9.27 -1.58 3.13
N PHE A 45 7.94 -1.45 3.05
CA PHE A 45 7.26 -0.42 2.26
C PHE A 45 6.30 0.39 3.12
N PHE A 46 6.16 1.67 2.78
CA PHE A 46 5.12 2.53 3.34
C PHE A 46 3.88 2.51 2.44
N ARG A 47 2.70 2.46 3.04
CA ARG A 47 1.46 2.74 2.30
C ARG A 47 1.43 4.21 1.92
N SER A 48 0.92 4.53 0.74
CA SER A 48 0.67 5.91 0.30
C SER A 48 -0.18 6.71 1.28
N GLU A 49 -0.08 8.03 1.26
CA GLU A 49 -0.94 8.87 2.10
C GLU A 49 -2.42 8.75 1.66
N LYS A 50 -3.33 8.86 2.62
CA LYS A 50 -4.77 8.90 2.33
C LYS A 50 -5.24 10.35 2.20
N VAL A 51 -6.29 10.56 1.41
CA VAL A 51 -6.99 11.85 1.42
C VAL A 51 -7.57 12.11 2.81
N ARG A 52 -7.44 13.36 3.29
CA ARG A 52 -8.02 13.80 4.57
C ARG A 52 -9.52 13.52 4.61
N ASP A 53 -10.04 13.19 5.78
CA ASP A 53 -11.47 12.91 6.03
C ASP A 53 -12.05 11.71 5.25
N GLN A 54 -11.19 10.80 4.77
CA GLN A 54 -11.58 9.54 4.13
C GLN A 54 -11.02 8.30 4.83
N GLY A 55 -11.52 7.13 4.43
CA GLY A 55 -11.13 5.81 4.95
C GLY A 55 -12.10 5.23 5.98
N GLY A 56 -13.37 5.62 5.92
CA GLY A 56 -14.45 5.05 6.73
C GLY A 56 -15.41 4.21 5.88
N PHE A 57 -16.43 3.63 6.52
CA PHE A 57 -17.42 2.78 5.84
C PHE A 57 -18.17 3.50 4.70
N VAL A 58 -18.50 4.77 4.90
CA VAL A 58 -19.27 5.60 3.94
C VAL A 58 -18.38 6.26 2.88
N SER A 59 -17.08 6.37 3.14
CA SER A 59 -16.10 7.02 2.26
C SER A 59 -14.81 6.19 2.22
N PRO A 60 -14.70 5.27 1.24
CA PRO A 60 -13.51 4.45 1.06
C PRO A 60 -12.24 5.30 0.92
N ARG A 61 -11.08 4.71 1.23
CA ARG A 61 -9.79 5.41 1.17
C ARG A 61 -9.42 5.77 -0.27
N ASN A 62 -9.38 7.05 -0.59
CA ASN A 62 -8.66 7.56 -1.78
C ASN A 62 -7.25 8.05 -1.43
N GLN A 63 -6.46 8.29 -2.48
CA GLN A 63 -5.05 8.69 -2.40
C GLN A 63 -4.83 9.98 -3.18
N TYR A 64 -3.82 10.77 -2.79
CA TYR A 64 -3.43 11.97 -3.53
C TYR A 64 -2.59 11.60 -4.75
N ASN A 65 -2.82 12.30 -5.87
CA ASN A 65 -1.82 12.33 -6.94
C ASN A 65 -0.72 13.31 -6.53
N ALA A 66 0.52 12.82 -6.39
CA ALA A 66 1.68 13.64 -6.05
C ALA A 66 2.17 14.51 -7.24
N HIS A 67 1.59 14.30 -8.41
CA HIS A 67 1.86 15.03 -9.65
C HIS A 67 0.58 15.70 -10.17
N THR A 68 0.74 16.57 -11.16
CA THR A 68 -0.40 17.13 -11.88
C THR A 68 -1.17 16.01 -12.60
N ALA A 69 -2.50 16.09 -12.62
CA ALA A 69 -3.35 15.10 -13.28
C ALA A 69 -3.45 15.31 -14.80
N TYR A 70 -2.79 16.35 -15.33
CA TYR A 70 -2.88 16.79 -16.71
C TYR A 70 -1.72 16.25 -17.55
N LEU A 71 -1.89 16.26 -18.87
CA LEU A 71 -0.81 16.03 -19.83
C LEU A 71 -0.13 17.36 -20.14
N ASP A 72 0.62 17.88 -19.17
CA ASP A 72 1.16 19.26 -19.15
C ASP A 72 2.69 19.34 -19.16
N LEU A 73 3.38 18.21 -19.40
CA LEU A 73 4.85 18.11 -19.33
C LEU A 73 5.43 18.47 -17.95
N SER A 74 4.71 18.23 -16.86
CA SER A 74 5.19 18.42 -15.48
C SER A 74 6.44 17.59 -15.12
N GLN A 75 6.78 16.58 -15.93
CA GLN A 75 8.06 15.86 -15.84
C GLN A 75 9.26 16.72 -16.28
N VAL A 76 9.05 17.70 -17.17
CA VAL A 76 10.08 18.62 -17.67
C VAL A 76 10.03 19.94 -16.92
N TYR A 77 8.83 20.48 -16.67
CA TYR A 77 8.65 21.82 -16.08
C TYR A 77 8.38 21.80 -14.57
N GLY A 78 8.21 20.63 -13.97
CA GLY A 78 7.85 20.50 -12.55
C GLY A 78 6.34 20.51 -12.30
N ASN A 79 5.97 20.08 -11.09
CA ASN A 79 4.57 19.98 -10.65
C ASN A 79 4.14 21.17 -9.76
N GLU A 80 5.08 22.06 -9.44
CA GLU A 80 4.90 23.19 -8.54
C GLU A 80 5.67 24.40 -9.09
N GLU A 81 5.17 25.61 -8.82
CA GLU A 81 5.77 26.87 -9.29
C GLU A 81 7.22 27.04 -8.80
N ILE A 82 7.51 26.66 -7.55
CA ILE A 82 8.87 26.75 -7.00
C ILE A 82 9.84 25.89 -7.82
N ARG A 83 9.39 24.69 -8.24
CA ARG A 83 10.23 23.76 -8.99
C ARG A 83 10.46 24.25 -10.41
N ASP A 84 9.41 24.75 -11.08
CA ASP A 84 9.51 25.43 -12.37
C ASP A 84 10.51 26.59 -12.32
N LYS A 85 10.44 27.41 -11.25
CA LYS A 85 11.35 28.55 -11.09
C LYS A 85 12.82 28.16 -10.96
N VAL A 86 13.12 27.02 -10.34
CA VAL A 86 14.50 26.53 -10.15
C VAL A 86 15.06 25.90 -11.42
N LEU A 87 14.22 25.38 -12.31
CA LEU A 87 14.66 24.70 -13.53
C LEU A 87 14.91 25.65 -14.72
N ARG A 88 14.50 26.92 -14.62
CA ARG A 88 14.61 27.91 -15.70
C ARG A 88 15.93 28.67 -15.67
N LYS A 89 16.48 28.95 -16.86
CA LYS A 89 17.64 29.83 -17.04
C LYS A 89 17.26 31.32 -16.96
N TYR A 90 15.99 31.63 -17.25
CA TYR A 90 15.47 33.01 -17.42
C TYR A 90 16.17 33.82 -18.51
N GLU A 91 16.76 33.14 -19.48
CA GLU A 91 17.38 33.72 -20.67
C GLU A 91 16.74 33.04 -21.89
N ASP A 92 16.18 33.83 -22.81
CA ASP A 92 15.48 33.36 -24.02
C ASP A 92 14.38 32.30 -23.80
N GLY A 93 13.81 32.22 -22.60
CA GLY A 93 12.83 31.16 -22.26
C GLY A 93 13.43 29.76 -22.17
N LYS A 94 14.75 29.65 -21.98
CA LYS A 94 15.48 28.37 -21.91
C LYS A 94 15.44 27.75 -20.51
N MET A 95 15.60 26.43 -20.48
CA MET A 95 15.80 25.63 -19.27
C MET A 95 17.28 25.57 -18.91
N LEU A 96 17.57 25.31 -17.64
CA LEU A 96 18.91 24.96 -17.20
C LEU A 96 19.27 23.57 -17.73
N VAL A 97 20.43 23.50 -18.38
CA VAL A 97 21.04 22.28 -18.91
C VAL A 97 22.54 22.32 -18.61
N SER A 98 23.19 21.17 -18.57
CA SER A 98 24.66 21.11 -18.45
C SER A 98 25.31 21.59 -19.75
N ASP A 99 26.48 22.23 -19.66
CA ASP A 99 27.29 22.66 -20.82
C ASP A 99 27.89 21.48 -21.59
N GLY A 100 27.78 20.26 -21.06
CA GLY A 100 27.95 19.03 -21.83
C GLY A 100 29.28 18.31 -21.67
N ASP A 101 29.78 18.16 -20.44
CA ASP A 101 30.78 17.13 -20.12
C ASP A 101 30.07 15.90 -19.52
N TYR A 102 29.66 14.98 -20.40
CA TYR A 102 28.84 13.81 -20.05
C TYR A 102 29.68 12.51 -19.93
N LEU A 103 31.00 12.62 -19.78
CA LEU A 103 31.94 11.49 -19.71
C LEU A 103 32.95 11.63 -18.57
#